data_AF-X7ZU84-F1
#
_entry.id   AF-X7ZU84-F1
#
_cell.length_a   1.000
_cell.length_b   1.000
_cell.length_c   1.000
_cell.angle_alpha   90.00
_cell.angle_beta   90.00
_cell.angle_gamma   90.00
#
_symmetry.space_group_name_H-M   'P 1'
#
loop_
_entity.id
_entity.type
_entity.pdbx_description
1 polymer ?
#
loop_
_entity_poly.entity_id
_entity_poly.type
_entity_poly.pdbx_seq_one_letter_code
_entity_poly.pdbx_strand_id
1 'polypeptide(L)'
;MELYEVVREAVNPQMLQLIKDSLVISKDAAYAMNGVPLSDTKHFGDRQCPDSWACYSHPVCEALLLTVAPVVRQVSDKELVPTYSYCRIYWNGAVLEKHTDGASCQYSASLCVDVDPEPWPLYMADTELVLNPGDLVCYRGIDVVHWRKAYTGNQQIQVFLHYVDKNDEHAAWAFDKRPTLGFDTKAAEIRTHDLVRQALAAHQQGRSDDARATCEEALRIEPRQFDAMHVLGVIARQSGQPERALELISQAIEIYPKDPAFYLNLGKTHQDLGNSTAAIAAFESALQLKPDLEAAKAALRTAREQPLGR
;
A
#
# COMPACT_ATOMS: atom_id res chain seq x y z
N MET A 1 3.20 29.56 9.93
CA MET A 1 4.04 28.51 9.30
C MET A 1 3.24 28.03 8.12
N GLU A 2 3.79 28.12 6.91
CA GLU A 2 3.06 27.72 5.71
C GLU A 2 2.75 26.22 5.77
N LEU A 3 1.54 25.85 5.38
CA LEU A 3 1.09 24.44 5.39
C LEU A 3 1.73 23.66 4.25
N TYR A 4 2.13 24.33 3.18
CA TYR A 4 2.78 23.78 2.00
C TYR A 4 3.57 24.88 1.28
N GLU A 5 4.54 24.50 0.45
CA GLU A 5 5.32 25.40 -0.40
C GLU A 5 5.29 24.90 -1.85
N VAL A 6 5.17 25.81 -2.81
CA VAL A 6 5.19 25.48 -4.24
C VAL A 6 6.52 25.88 -4.85
N VAL A 7 7.19 24.91 -5.46
CA VAL A 7 8.41 25.09 -6.24
C VAL A 7 8.03 25.02 -7.72
N ARG A 8 8.07 26.18 -8.39
CA ARG A 8 7.74 26.28 -9.81
C ARG A 8 8.88 25.74 -10.68
N GLU A 9 8.52 25.07 -11.77
CA GLU A 9 9.49 24.51 -12.73
C GLU A 9 10.59 23.66 -12.06
N ALA A 10 10.22 22.91 -11.01
CA ALA A 10 11.13 22.07 -10.24
C ALA A 10 11.80 20.97 -11.09
N VAL A 11 11.12 20.56 -12.17
CA VAL A 11 11.62 19.57 -13.13
C VAL A 11 11.57 20.16 -14.54
N ASN A 12 12.68 20.08 -15.27
CA ASN A 12 12.76 20.62 -16.62
C ASN A 12 11.91 19.83 -17.63
N PRO A 13 11.51 20.45 -18.76
CA PRO A 13 10.62 19.82 -19.74
C PRO A 13 11.13 18.50 -20.34
N GLN A 14 12.44 18.36 -20.56
CA GLN A 14 12.99 17.13 -21.14
C GLN A 14 12.84 15.94 -20.18
N MET A 15 13.11 16.17 -18.89
CA MET A 15 12.92 15.17 -17.86
C MET A 15 11.44 14.86 -17.64
N LEU A 16 10.59 15.88 -17.72
CA LEU A 16 9.15 15.73 -17.63
C LEU A 16 8.59 14.82 -18.74
N GLN A 17 9.05 15.02 -19.97
CA GLN A 17 8.70 14.18 -21.12
C GLN A 17 9.15 12.73 -20.91
N LEU A 18 10.38 12.51 -20.43
CA LEU A 18 10.88 11.17 -20.11
C LEU A 18 10.01 10.47 -19.04
N ILE A 19 9.62 11.20 -17.99
CA ILE A 19 8.74 10.67 -16.94
C ILE A 19 7.39 10.30 -17.55
N LYS A 20 6.76 11.21 -18.31
CA LYS A 20 5.49 10.97 -18.99
C LYS A 20 5.55 9.72 -19.87
N ASP A 21 6.52 9.65 -20.79
CA ASP A 21 6.64 8.54 -21.73
C ASP A 21 6.83 7.22 -21.01
N SER A 22 7.68 7.20 -19.97
CA SER A 22 7.92 5.98 -19.19
C SER A 22 6.66 5.50 -18.47
N LEU A 23 5.86 6.40 -17.90
CA LEU A 23 4.63 6.04 -17.20
C LEU A 23 3.55 5.55 -18.17
N VAL A 24 3.40 6.20 -19.32
CA VAL A 24 2.43 5.81 -20.36
C VAL A 24 2.78 4.43 -20.94
N ILE A 25 4.07 4.19 -21.25
CA ILE A 25 4.54 2.88 -21.74
C ILE A 25 4.29 1.79 -20.69
N SER A 26 4.63 2.04 -19.42
CA SER A 26 4.40 1.09 -18.33
C SER A 26 2.91 0.76 -18.16
N LYS A 27 2.04 1.77 -18.25
CA LYS A 27 0.58 1.58 -18.27
C LYS A 27 0.16 0.71 -19.45
N ASP A 28 0.52 1.09 -20.68
CA ASP A 28 0.09 0.37 -21.88
C ASP A 28 0.56 -1.10 -21.87
N ALA A 29 1.79 -1.34 -21.44
CA ALA A 29 2.32 -2.69 -21.25
C ALA A 29 1.50 -3.47 -20.21
N ALA A 30 1.18 -2.86 -19.06
CA ALA A 30 0.36 -3.51 -18.04
C ALA A 30 -1.03 -3.88 -18.58
N TYR A 31 -1.66 -3.02 -19.37
CA TYR A 31 -2.96 -3.30 -19.99
C TYR A 31 -2.86 -4.48 -20.97
N ALA A 32 -1.88 -4.44 -21.87
CA ALA A 32 -1.67 -5.49 -22.86
C ALA A 32 -1.40 -6.87 -22.22
N MET A 33 -0.54 -6.91 -21.20
CA MET A 33 -0.18 -8.15 -20.50
C MET A 33 -1.36 -8.78 -19.73
N ASN A 34 -2.35 -7.97 -19.33
CA ASN A 34 -3.51 -8.44 -18.57
C ASN A 34 -4.78 -8.54 -19.42
N GLY A 35 -4.69 -8.31 -20.74
CA GLY A 35 -5.86 -8.33 -21.64
C GLY A 35 -6.91 -7.26 -21.31
N VAL A 36 -6.48 -6.15 -20.68
CA VAL A 36 -7.37 -5.07 -20.28
C VAL A 36 -7.51 -4.08 -21.45
N PRO A 37 -8.74 -3.72 -21.87
CA PRO A 37 -8.92 -2.75 -22.94
C PRO A 37 -8.47 -1.35 -22.47
N LEU A 38 -7.86 -0.57 -23.35
CA LEU A 38 -7.39 0.80 -23.02
C LEU A 38 -8.51 1.76 -22.57
N SER A 39 -9.77 1.41 -22.85
CA SER A 39 -10.95 2.15 -22.37
C SER A 39 -11.31 1.89 -20.91
N ASP A 40 -10.76 0.85 -20.27
CA ASP A 40 -10.97 0.58 -18.86
C ASP A 40 -10.08 1.49 -18.02
N THR A 41 -10.70 2.47 -17.34
CA THR A 41 -10.01 3.45 -16.51
C THR A 41 -9.90 3.03 -15.05
N LYS A 42 -10.44 1.85 -14.67
CA LYS A 42 -10.61 1.44 -13.27
C LYS A 42 -9.75 0.27 -12.85
N HIS A 43 -9.36 -0.57 -13.81
CA HIS A 43 -8.69 -1.84 -13.54
C HIS A 43 -7.46 -1.72 -12.62
N PHE A 44 -6.68 -0.66 -12.79
CA PHE A 44 -5.44 -0.42 -12.06
C PHE A 44 -5.53 0.81 -11.15
N GLY A 45 -6.75 1.28 -10.86
CA GLY A 45 -6.98 2.37 -9.93
C GLY A 45 -6.82 1.90 -8.50
N ASP A 46 -6.44 2.81 -7.61
CA ASP A 46 -6.41 2.52 -6.19
C ASP A 46 -7.73 2.96 -5.50
N ARG A 47 -7.88 2.62 -4.23
CA ARG A 47 -9.12 2.88 -3.47
C ARG A 47 -9.46 4.37 -3.35
N GLN A 48 -8.46 5.23 -3.38
CA GLN A 48 -8.60 6.66 -3.19
C GLN A 48 -8.99 7.37 -4.49
N CYS A 49 -8.56 6.83 -5.63
CA CYS A 49 -8.98 7.29 -6.95
C CYS A 49 -9.16 6.10 -7.90
N PRO A 50 -10.33 5.43 -7.88
CA PRO A 50 -10.55 4.24 -8.69
C PRO A 50 -10.47 4.51 -10.19
N ASP A 51 -10.87 5.69 -10.65
CA ASP A 51 -10.82 6.12 -12.06
C ASP A 51 -9.41 6.63 -12.45
N SER A 52 -8.39 5.81 -12.18
CA SER A 52 -6.99 6.11 -12.51
C SER A 52 -6.18 4.86 -12.81
N TRP A 53 -5.00 5.02 -13.41
CA TRP A 53 -3.96 4.01 -13.35
C TRP A 53 -2.94 4.46 -12.32
N ALA A 54 -2.66 3.60 -11.35
CA ALA A 54 -1.73 3.89 -10.28
C ALA A 54 -0.58 2.90 -10.26
N CYS A 55 0.62 3.37 -9.92
CA CYS A 55 1.79 2.51 -9.80
C CYS A 55 2.66 2.93 -8.63
N TYR A 56 2.95 1.96 -7.77
CA TYR A 56 3.87 2.08 -6.66
C TYR A 56 5.30 1.77 -7.10
N SER A 57 6.27 2.60 -6.68
CA SER A 57 7.69 2.37 -6.87
C SER A 57 8.14 2.21 -8.33
N HIS A 58 7.54 2.99 -9.23
CA HIS A 58 7.97 3.01 -10.62
C HIS A 58 9.44 3.47 -10.71
N PRO A 59 10.34 2.81 -11.47
CA PRO A 59 11.77 3.09 -11.44
C PRO A 59 12.17 4.55 -11.67
N VAL A 60 11.55 5.20 -12.66
CA VAL A 60 11.76 6.64 -12.94
C VAL A 60 11.28 7.52 -11.77
N CYS A 61 10.20 7.13 -11.08
CA CYS A 61 9.70 7.87 -9.93
C CYS A 61 10.59 7.69 -8.69
N GLU A 62 11.19 6.52 -8.49
CA GLU A 62 12.18 6.29 -7.42
C GLU A 62 13.48 7.06 -7.68
N ALA A 63 13.91 7.19 -8.94
CA ALA A 63 15.03 8.06 -9.30
C ALA A 63 14.70 9.54 -9.02
N LEU A 64 13.47 9.96 -9.34
CA LEU A 64 12.98 11.31 -9.04
C LEU A 64 12.88 11.56 -7.53
N LEU A 65 12.43 10.57 -6.75
CA LEU A 65 12.36 10.60 -5.28
C LEU A 65 13.72 10.96 -4.67
N LEU A 66 14.80 10.38 -5.20
CA LEU A 66 16.15 10.72 -4.74
C LEU A 66 16.62 12.10 -5.22
N THR A 67 16.27 12.47 -6.46
CA THR A 67 16.70 13.71 -7.10
C THR A 67 16.04 14.94 -6.46
N VAL A 68 14.78 14.84 -6.08
CA VAL A 68 13.97 15.93 -5.49
C VAL A 68 14.17 16.03 -3.97
N ALA A 69 14.69 15.00 -3.30
CA ALA A 69 14.90 14.99 -1.86
C ALA A 69 15.59 16.25 -1.29
N PRO A 70 16.65 16.82 -1.91
CA PRO A 70 17.27 18.06 -1.41
C PRO A 70 16.31 19.25 -1.37
N VAL A 71 15.39 19.36 -2.34
CA VAL A 71 14.36 20.42 -2.38
C VAL A 71 13.42 20.27 -1.19
N VAL A 72 12.92 19.05 -0.94
CA VAL A 72 11.99 18.79 0.16
C VAL A 72 12.66 18.99 1.52
N ARG A 73 13.94 18.62 1.67
CA ARG A 73 14.73 18.91 2.88
C ARG A 73 14.86 20.41 3.13
N GLN A 74 15.13 21.20 2.09
CA GLN A 74 15.22 22.65 2.20
C GLN A 74 13.89 23.27 2.63
N VAL A 75 12.77 22.87 2.01
CA VAL A 75 11.43 23.39 2.33
C VAL A 75 11.00 23.00 3.75
N SER A 76 11.24 21.75 4.15
CA SER A 76 10.80 21.22 5.45
C SER A 76 11.72 21.60 6.61
N ASP A 77 12.95 22.04 6.32
CA ASP A 77 14.03 22.19 7.30
C ASP A 77 14.30 20.90 8.10
N LYS A 78 14.24 19.75 7.43
CA LYS A 78 14.42 18.40 8.03
C LYS A 78 15.48 17.56 7.35
N GLU A 79 16.04 16.61 8.11
CA GLU A 79 16.81 15.51 7.51
C GLU A 79 15.87 14.39 7.08
N LEU A 80 15.63 14.29 5.78
CA LEU A 80 14.65 13.34 5.24
C LEU A 80 15.28 12.04 4.74
N VAL A 81 14.63 10.92 5.07
CA VAL A 81 14.83 9.60 4.46
C VAL A 81 13.65 9.29 3.54
N PRO A 82 13.89 8.84 2.29
CA PRO A 82 12.80 8.45 1.38
C PRO A 82 12.04 7.23 1.90
N THR A 83 10.73 7.18 1.63
CA THR A 83 9.91 6.00 1.88
C THR A 83 9.56 5.32 0.56
N TYR A 84 8.75 5.94 -0.27
CA TYR A 84 8.37 5.41 -1.58
C TYR A 84 7.92 6.52 -2.54
N SER A 85 7.91 6.17 -3.82
CA SER A 85 7.24 6.94 -4.85
C SER A 85 5.93 6.27 -5.29
N TYR A 86 4.98 7.09 -5.71
CA TYR A 86 3.72 6.66 -6.27
C TYR A 86 3.40 7.52 -7.48
N CYS A 87 2.74 6.99 -8.49
CA CYS A 87 2.28 7.80 -9.60
C CYS A 87 0.84 7.44 -9.98
N ARG A 88 0.13 8.42 -10.53
CA ARG A 88 -1.24 8.27 -11.02
C ARG A 88 -1.42 8.94 -12.37
N ILE A 89 -2.12 8.27 -13.25
CA ILE A 89 -2.68 8.80 -14.50
C ILE A 89 -4.20 8.84 -14.31
N TYR A 90 -4.77 10.05 -14.33
CA TYR A 90 -6.20 10.27 -14.12
C TYR A 90 -6.91 10.50 -15.45
N TRP A 91 -8.20 10.13 -15.49
CA TRP A 91 -9.08 10.38 -16.62
C TRP A 91 -10.34 11.14 -16.20
N ASN A 92 -11.13 11.53 -17.20
CA ASN A 92 -12.43 12.15 -17.00
C ASN A 92 -13.27 11.39 -15.96
N GLY A 93 -13.84 12.12 -15.00
CA GLY A 93 -14.63 11.57 -13.91
C GLY A 93 -13.83 11.24 -12.64
N ALA A 94 -12.49 11.22 -12.70
CA ALA A 94 -11.66 10.97 -11.52
C ALA A 94 -11.93 11.99 -10.40
N VAL A 95 -12.09 11.52 -9.17
CA VAL A 95 -12.23 12.35 -7.97
C VAL A 95 -11.13 11.97 -6.99
N LEU A 96 -10.52 12.97 -6.37
CA LEU A 96 -9.63 12.76 -5.23
C LEU A 96 -10.35 13.26 -3.98
N GLU A 97 -10.84 12.34 -3.16
CA GLU A 97 -11.57 12.68 -1.93
C GLU A 97 -10.68 13.41 -0.91
N LYS A 98 -11.30 14.14 0.03
CA LYS A 98 -10.59 14.79 1.15
C LYS A 98 -9.89 13.76 2.03
N HIS A 99 -8.58 13.90 2.16
CA HIS A 99 -7.75 13.02 2.98
C HIS A 99 -6.46 13.73 3.44
N THR A 100 -5.80 13.13 4.42
CA THR A 100 -4.38 13.31 4.72
C THR A 100 -3.63 12.03 4.37
N ASP A 101 -2.31 12.11 4.27
CA ASP A 101 -1.48 10.94 4.04
C ASP A 101 -1.26 10.11 5.32
N GLY A 102 -0.74 8.90 5.17
CA GLY A 102 -0.37 8.01 6.28
C GLY A 102 1.01 8.29 6.86
N ALA A 103 1.38 7.56 7.92
CA ALA A 103 2.63 7.77 8.67
C ALA A 103 3.92 7.62 7.81
N SER A 104 3.90 6.80 6.75
CA SER A 104 5.02 6.65 5.82
C SER A 104 5.17 7.84 4.84
N CYS A 105 4.25 8.80 4.87
CA CYS A 105 4.21 9.99 4.03
C CYS A 105 4.25 11.26 4.86
N GLN A 106 5.05 11.27 5.92
CA GLN A 106 5.15 12.40 6.83
C GLN A 106 5.42 13.71 6.07
N TYR A 107 6.37 13.68 5.14
CA TYR A 107 6.64 14.76 4.20
C TYR A 107 6.43 14.25 2.77
N SER A 108 5.71 15.03 1.98
CA SER A 108 5.31 14.66 0.63
C SER A 108 5.67 15.78 -0.35
N ALA A 109 6.09 15.39 -1.55
CA ALA A 109 6.21 16.28 -2.68
C ALA A 109 5.37 15.72 -3.85
N SER A 110 4.49 16.55 -4.39
CA SER A 110 3.57 16.18 -5.47
C SER A 110 3.92 16.96 -6.74
N LEU A 111 4.41 16.26 -7.76
CA LEU A 111 4.84 16.79 -9.05
C LEU A 111 3.72 16.66 -10.08
N CYS A 112 3.32 17.78 -10.68
CA CYS A 112 2.46 17.76 -11.86
C CYS A 112 3.32 17.38 -13.08
N VAL A 113 3.08 16.21 -13.66
CA VAL A 113 3.86 15.71 -14.81
C VAL A 113 3.26 16.16 -16.13
N ASP A 114 1.94 16.04 -16.27
CA ASP A 114 1.27 16.33 -17.53
C ASP A 114 -0.19 16.74 -17.29
N VAL A 115 -0.71 17.58 -18.18
CA VAL A 115 -2.08 18.10 -18.15
C VAL A 115 -2.66 18.07 -19.58
N ASP A 116 -3.90 17.65 -19.71
CA ASP A 116 -4.64 17.69 -20.98
C ASP A 116 -6.15 17.82 -20.71
N PRO A 117 -6.81 18.95 -21.05
CA PRO A 117 -6.24 20.10 -21.78
C PRO A 117 -5.60 21.15 -20.86
N GLU A 118 -6.08 21.28 -19.62
CA GLU A 118 -5.69 22.33 -18.67
C GLU A 118 -5.40 21.72 -17.29
N PRO A 119 -4.58 22.40 -16.46
CA PRO A 119 -4.31 21.97 -15.10
C PRO A 119 -5.57 21.72 -14.29
N TRP A 120 -5.66 20.51 -13.73
CA TRP A 120 -6.67 20.20 -12.73
C TRP A 120 -6.24 20.87 -11.39
N PRO A 121 -7.09 21.68 -10.72
CA PRO A 121 -6.70 22.28 -9.44
C PRO A 121 -6.62 21.27 -8.31
N LEU A 122 -5.61 21.42 -7.44
CA LEU A 122 -5.44 20.72 -6.17
C LEU A 122 -5.88 21.64 -5.04
N TYR A 123 -6.74 21.19 -4.14
CA TYR A 123 -7.08 21.95 -2.94
C TYR A 123 -6.19 21.49 -1.79
N MET A 124 -5.44 22.40 -1.19
CA MET A 124 -4.54 22.17 -0.05
C MET A 124 -4.98 23.07 1.11
N ALA A 125 -5.37 22.48 2.24
CA ALA A 125 -5.91 23.23 3.38
C ALA A 125 -7.03 24.22 2.96
N ASP A 126 -7.95 23.72 2.12
CA ASP A 126 -9.07 24.45 1.50
C ASP A 126 -8.67 25.63 0.59
N THR A 127 -7.40 25.79 0.27
CA THR A 127 -6.91 26.75 -0.72
C THR A 127 -6.74 26.07 -2.07
N GLU A 128 -7.30 26.68 -3.12
CA GLU A 128 -7.12 26.19 -4.49
C GLU A 128 -5.69 26.45 -4.97
N LEU A 129 -5.05 25.41 -5.50
CA LEU A 129 -3.70 25.43 -5.99
C LEU A 129 -3.64 24.88 -7.41
N VAL A 130 -3.18 25.71 -8.34
CA VAL A 130 -2.93 25.32 -9.73
C VAL A 130 -1.45 25.01 -9.91
N LEU A 131 -1.16 23.80 -10.41
CA LEU A 131 0.18 23.31 -10.72
C LEU A 131 0.28 23.07 -12.23
N ASN A 132 1.25 23.71 -12.88
CA ASN A 132 1.57 23.43 -14.27
C ASN A 132 2.51 22.22 -14.38
N PRO A 133 2.61 21.58 -15.55
CA PRO A 133 3.64 20.58 -15.80
C PRO A 133 5.03 21.07 -15.37
N GLY A 134 5.70 20.32 -14.48
CA GLY A 134 6.99 20.66 -13.89
C GLY A 134 6.91 21.32 -12.50
N ASP A 135 5.73 21.80 -12.08
CA ASP A 135 5.53 22.37 -10.75
C ASP A 135 5.41 21.28 -9.67
N LEU A 136 6.02 21.56 -8.52
CA LEU A 136 6.07 20.69 -7.36
C LEU A 136 5.43 21.39 -6.16
N VAL A 137 4.54 20.72 -5.43
CA VAL A 137 4.11 21.18 -4.10
C VAL A 137 4.71 20.28 -3.02
N CYS A 138 5.41 20.88 -2.06
CA CYS A 138 5.98 20.22 -0.89
C CYS A 138 5.11 20.52 0.34
N TYR A 139 4.79 19.50 1.13
CA TYR A 139 3.87 19.64 2.27
C TYR A 139 4.09 18.54 3.31
N ARG A 140 3.55 18.75 4.51
CA ARG A 140 3.52 17.72 5.56
C ARG A 140 2.30 16.84 5.35
N GLY A 141 2.48 15.67 4.73
CA GLY A 141 1.39 14.81 4.24
C GLY A 141 0.40 14.39 5.32
N ILE A 142 0.89 14.12 6.53
CA ILE A 142 0.07 13.70 7.67
C ILE A 142 -0.80 14.83 8.27
N ASP A 143 -0.48 16.08 7.99
CA ASP A 143 -1.18 17.24 8.57
C ASP A 143 -2.09 17.95 7.56
N VAL A 144 -1.71 17.95 6.29
CA VAL A 144 -2.34 18.79 5.27
C VAL A 144 -3.42 18.02 4.54
N VAL A 145 -4.67 18.37 4.84
CA VAL A 145 -5.82 17.86 4.09
C VAL A 145 -5.75 18.35 2.64
N HIS A 146 -5.84 17.42 1.70
CA HIS A 146 -5.81 17.74 0.28
C HIS A 146 -6.76 16.90 -0.55
N TRP A 147 -7.23 17.47 -1.68
CA TRP A 147 -8.31 16.89 -2.49
C TRP A 147 -8.46 17.56 -3.85
N ARG A 148 -9.27 16.98 -4.74
CA ARG A 148 -9.60 17.54 -6.05
C ARG A 148 -11.07 17.30 -6.39
N LYS A 149 -11.73 18.28 -7.02
CA LYS A 149 -13.08 18.13 -7.61
C LYS A 149 -13.02 17.12 -8.76
N ALA A 150 -14.16 16.59 -9.21
CA ALA A 150 -14.21 15.70 -10.38
C ALA A 150 -13.42 16.26 -11.58
N TYR A 151 -12.55 15.44 -12.15
CA TYR A 151 -11.73 15.80 -13.30
C TYR A 151 -12.56 15.81 -14.57
N THR A 152 -12.46 16.88 -15.35
CA THR A 152 -13.23 17.04 -16.59
C THR A 152 -12.35 17.02 -17.84
N GLY A 153 -11.03 16.89 -17.70
CA GLY A 153 -10.09 16.80 -18.82
C GLY A 153 -9.97 15.39 -19.38
N ASN A 154 -9.00 15.22 -20.29
CA ASN A 154 -8.69 13.96 -20.94
C ASN A 154 -7.71 13.14 -20.08
N GLN A 155 -6.62 13.78 -19.64
CA GLN A 155 -5.56 13.13 -18.90
C GLN A 155 -4.86 14.10 -17.95
N GLN A 156 -4.52 13.63 -16.75
CA GLN A 156 -3.60 14.31 -15.84
C GLN A 156 -2.61 13.27 -15.32
N ILE A 157 -1.32 13.60 -15.25
CA ILE A 157 -0.31 12.72 -14.65
C ILE A 157 0.27 13.42 -13.43
N GLN A 158 0.31 12.70 -12.30
CA GLN A 158 0.89 13.17 -11.05
C GLN A 158 1.86 12.13 -10.50
N VAL A 159 2.98 12.60 -9.96
CA VAL A 159 3.92 11.78 -9.19
C VAL A 159 3.96 12.28 -7.76
N PHE A 160 3.96 11.35 -6.81
CA PHE A 160 4.03 11.58 -5.38
C PHE A 160 5.32 10.99 -4.85
N LEU A 161 6.03 11.77 -4.05
CA LEU A 161 7.35 11.46 -3.53
C LEU A 161 7.31 11.62 -2.02
N HIS A 162 7.52 10.53 -1.28
CA HIS A 162 7.28 10.51 0.16
C HIS A 162 8.55 10.30 0.98
N TYR A 163 8.59 10.96 2.13
CA TYR A 163 9.72 10.99 3.03
C TYR A 163 9.27 11.01 4.48
N VAL A 164 10.20 10.64 5.36
CA VAL A 164 10.09 10.76 6.81
C VAL A 164 11.32 11.45 7.38
N ASP A 165 11.17 12.16 8.49
CA ASP A 165 12.27 12.72 9.26
C ASP A 165 13.08 11.56 9.83
N LYS A 166 14.38 11.58 9.57
CA LYS A 166 15.34 10.60 10.05
C LYS A 166 15.45 10.60 11.57
N ASN A 167 15.06 11.70 12.22
CA ASN A 167 15.33 11.96 13.63
C ASN A 167 14.13 11.72 14.55
N ASP A 168 12.99 11.24 14.02
CA ASP A 168 11.81 10.94 14.83
C ASP A 168 11.31 9.49 14.64
N GLU A 169 10.19 9.16 15.30
CA GLU A 169 9.61 7.81 15.28
C GLU A 169 9.20 7.33 13.88
N HIS A 170 8.93 8.24 12.94
CA HIS A 170 8.59 7.92 11.56
C HIS A 170 9.78 7.42 10.77
N ALA A 171 11.03 7.65 11.22
CA ALA A 171 12.23 7.10 10.61
C ALA A 171 12.16 5.57 10.45
N ALA A 172 11.37 4.90 11.29
CA ALA A 172 11.08 3.49 11.16
C ALA A 172 10.51 3.15 9.77
N TRP A 173 9.79 4.05 9.10
CA TRP A 173 9.21 3.88 7.75
C TRP A 173 10.19 4.13 6.61
N ALA A 174 11.48 4.27 6.87
CA ALA A 174 12.51 4.33 5.84
C ALA A 174 12.28 3.26 4.75
N PHE A 175 12.33 3.69 3.50
CA PHE A 175 12.08 2.88 2.32
C PHE A 175 10.73 2.16 2.30
N ASP A 176 9.74 2.67 3.04
CA ASP A 176 8.44 2.02 3.27
C ASP A 176 8.62 0.57 3.78
N LYS A 177 9.61 0.38 4.66
CA LYS A 177 10.03 -0.91 5.24
C LYS A 177 10.66 -1.89 4.23
N ARG A 178 10.93 -1.46 3.00
CA ARG A 178 11.62 -2.27 1.98
C ARG A 178 13.13 -2.30 2.28
N PRO A 179 13.85 -3.34 1.82
CA PRO A 179 15.30 -3.39 1.97
C PRO A 179 16.03 -2.27 1.18
N THR A 180 15.44 -1.79 0.08
CA THR A 180 15.96 -0.69 -0.75
C THR A 180 14.83 -0.06 -1.56
N LEU A 181 15.04 1.19 -2.02
CA LEU A 181 14.26 1.80 -3.09
C LEU A 181 14.41 1.03 -4.41
N GLY A 182 13.41 1.15 -5.28
CA GLY A 182 13.44 0.53 -6.62
C GLY A 182 13.44 -0.99 -6.63
N PHE A 183 13.10 -1.65 -5.51
CA PHE A 183 12.83 -3.08 -5.50
C PHE A 183 11.64 -3.36 -6.43
N ASP A 184 11.86 -4.16 -7.49
CA ASP A 184 10.83 -4.46 -8.50
C ASP A 184 9.65 -5.17 -7.84
N THR A 185 8.62 -4.38 -7.52
CA THR A 185 7.47 -4.87 -6.78
C THR A 185 6.63 -5.81 -7.62
N LYS A 186 6.63 -5.70 -8.95
CA LYS A 186 5.80 -6.56 -9.81
C LYS A 186 6.42 -7.95 -9.98
N ALA A 187 7.72 -8.03 -10.26
CA ALA A 187 8.41 -9.31 -10.33
C ALA A 187 8.51 -9.96 -8.94
N ALA A 188 8.73 -9.15 -7.89
CA ALA A 188 8.66 -9.62 -6.51
C ALA A 188 7.28 -10.18 -6.18
N GLU A 189 6.19 -9.44 -6.46
CA GLU A 189 4.80 -9.84 -6.21
C GLU A 189 4.41 -11.12 -6.97
N ILE A 190 4.76 -11.21 -8.27
CA ILE A 190 4.50 -12.43 -9.05
C ILE A 190 5.24 -13.62 -8.43
N ARG A 191 6.49 -13.42 -8.02
CA ARG A 191 7.32 -14.46 -7.42
C ARG A 191 6.83 -14.84 -6.03
N THR A 192 6.44 -13.89 -5.20
CA THR A 192 5.97 -14.14 -3.82
C THR A 192 4.60 -14.81 -3.83
N HIS A 193 3.69 -14.43 -4.71
CA HIS A 193 2.43 -15.15 -4.91
C HIS A 193 2.64 -16.61 -5.34
N ASP A 194 3.63 -16.89 -6.19
CA ASP A 194 3.96 -18.27 -6.56
C ASP A 194 4.53 -19.06 -5.39
N LEU A 195 5.45 -18.45 -4.62
CA LEU A 195 5.98 -19.05 -3.39
C LEU A 195 4.89 -19.32 -2.35
N VAL A 196 3.93 -18.41 -2.17
CA VAL A 196 2.77 -18.61 -1.28
C VAL A 196 1.93 -19.79 -1.74
N ARG A 197 1.65 -19.92 -3.05
CA ARG A 197 0.93 -21.10 -3.59
C ARG A 197 1.70 -22.40 -3.34
N GLN A 198 3.01 -22.40 -3.53
CA GLN A 198 3.86 -23.55 -3.25
C GLN A 198 3.84 -23.92 -1.76
N ALA A 199 3.93 -22.93 -0.88
CA ALA A 199 3.88 -23.12 0.57
C ALA A 199 2.54 -23.72 1.02
N LEU A 200 1.42 -23.20 0.49
CA LEU A 200 0.09 -23.76 0.75
C LEU A 200 -0.03 -25.22 0.29
N ALA A 201 0.48 -25.54 -0.90
CA ALA A 201 0.46 -26.90 -1.43
C ALA A 201 1.34 -27.86 -0.60
N ALA A 202 2.53 -27.44 -0.18
CA ALA A 202 3.40 -28.20 0.71
C ALA A 202 2.72 -28.44 2.07
N HIS A 203 2.07 -27.42 2.62
CA HIS A 203 1.35 -27.51 3.89
C HIS A 203 0.18 -28.51 3.82
N GLN A 204 -0.60 -28.48 2.74
CA GLN A 204 -1.68 -29.45 2.50
C GLN A 204 -1.19 -30.90 2.39
N GLN A 205 0.07 -31.10 1.99
CA GLN A 205 0.72 -32.41 1.92
C GLN A 205 1.39 -32.83 3.25
N GLY A 206 1.26 -32.04 4.31
CA GLY A 206 1.90 -32.30 5.61
C GLY A 206 3.40 -31.96 5.66
N ARG A 207 3.93 -31.30 4.62
CA ARG A 207 5.34 -30.86 4.56
C ARG A 207 5.49 -29.47 5.17
N SER A 208 5.25 -29.36 6.48
CA SER A 208 5.20 -28.06 7.18
C SER A 208 6.55 -27.33 7.24
N ASP A 209 7.68 -28.07 7.28
CA ASP A 209 9.02 -27.45 7.24
C ASP A 209 9.31 -26.80 5.88
N ASP A 210 8.98 -27.48 4.78
CA ASP A 210 9.11 -26.94 3.43
C ASP A 210 8.21 -25.70 3.25
N ALA A 211 6.97 -25.77 3.74
CA ALA A 211 6.03 -24.66 3.66
C ALA A 211 6.53 -23.44 4.43
N ARG A 212 7.07 -23.64 5.64
CA ARG A 212 7.69 -22.57 6.44
C ARG A 212 8.87 -21.93 5.70
N ALA A 213 9.82 -22.73 5.23
CA ALA A 213 10.99 -22.22 4.51
C ALA A 213 10.59 -21.42 3.25
N THR A 214 9.55 -21.89 2.55
CA THR A 214 9.01 -21.21 1.36
C THR A 214 8.33 -19.88 1.71
N CYS A 215 7.57 -19.82 2.82
CA CYS A 215 7.00 -18.57 3.33
C CYS A 215 8.10 -17.59 3.78
N GLU A 216 9.13 -18.05 4.47
CA GLU A 216 10.27 -17.22 4.89
C GLU A 216 11.01 -16.64 3.69
N GLU A 217 11.17 -17.42 2.61
CA GLU A 217 11.71 -16.92 1.34
C GLU A 217 10.81 -15.85 0.72
N ALA A 218 9.49 -16.05 0.70
CA ALA A 218 8.55 -15.05 0.21
C ALA A 218 8.66 -13.75 1.02
N LEU A 219 8.73 -13.84 2.35
CA LEU A 219 8.87 -12.67 3.23
C LEU A 219 10.24 -11.98 3.12
N ARG A 220 11.29 -12.71 2.73
CA ARG A 220 12.61 -12.14 2.43
C ARG A 220 12.58 -11.31 1.14
N ILE A 221 11.76 -11.70 0.17
CA ILE A 221 11.57 -10.97 -1.10
C ILE A 221 10.61 -9.81 -0.91
N GLU A 222 9.46 -10.05 -0.28
CA GLU A 222 8.43 -9.06 -0.04
C GLU A 222 8.01 -9.10 1.45
N PRO A 223 8.65 -8.28 2.31
CA PRO A 223 8.38 -8.28 3.74
C PRO A 223 6.94 -7.95 4.14
N ARG A 224 6.14 -7.41 3.23
CA ARG A 224 4.72 -7.09 3.43
C ARG A 224 3.77 -8.10 2.78
N GLN A 225 4.27 -9.26 2.37
CA GLN A 225 3.43 -10.27 1.75
C GLN A 225 2.55 -10.97 2.80
N PHE A 226 1.36 -10.41 3.00
CA PHE A 226 0.43 -10.78 4.06
C PHE A 226 -0.05 -12.25 3.95
N ASP A 227 -0.17 -12.80 2.74
CA ASP A 227 -0.53 -14.22 2.58
C ASP A 227 0.56 -15.15 3.11
N ALA A 228 1.84 -14.81 2.89
CA ALA A 228 2.96 -15.58 3.43
C ALA A 228 3.00 -15.48 4.97
N MET A 229 2.75 -14.30 5.54
CA MET A 229 2.64 -14.10 6.99
C MET A 229 1.50 -14.95 7.58
N HIS A 230 0.33 -14.95 6.95
CA HIS A 230 -0.82 -15.71 7.38
C HIS A 230 -0.56 -17.23 7.34
N VAL A 231 0.01 -17.74 6.24
CA VAL A 231 0.37 -19.17 6.13
C VAL A 231 1.39 -19.56 7.19
N LEU A 232 2.43 -18.74 7.39
CA LEU A 232 3.43 -18.97 8.43
C LEU A 232 2.82 -18.95 9.83
N GLY A 233 1.87 -18.06 10.09
CA GLY A 233 1.10 -17.99 11.34
C GLY A 233 0.25 -19.25 11.58
N VAL A 234 -0.41 -19.77 10.54
CA VAL A 234 -1.15 -21.04 10.61
C VAL A 234 -0.22 -22.21 10.94
N ILE A 235 0.94 -22.28 10.30
CA ILE A 235 1.96 -23.32 10.55
C ILE A 235 2.49 -23.20 11.99
N ALA A 236 2.79 -21.99 12.46
CA ALA A 236 3.27 -21.74 13.83
C ALA A 236 2.24 -22.22 14.86
N ARG A 237 0.96 -21.90 14.66
CA ARG A 237 -0.14 -22.34 15.53
C ARG A 237 -0.22 -23.86 15.62
N GLN A 238 -0.20 -24.53 14.46
CA GLN A 238 -0.26 -26.00 14.38
C GLN A 238 0.99 -26.68 14.95
N SER A 239 2.11 -25.95 15.01
CA SER A 239 3.37 -26.41 15.59
C SER A 239 3.50 -26.08 17.09
N GLY A 240 2.40 -25.66 17.74
CA GLY A 240 2.38 -25.37 19.19
C GLY A 240 3.03 -24.03 19.57
N GLN A 241 3.11 -23.07 18.66
CA GLN A 241 3.65 -21.72 18.89
C GLN A 241 2.57 -20.65 18.69
N PRO A 242 1.50 -20.62 19.51
CA PRO A 242 0.36 -19.75 19.30
C PRO A 242 0.67 -18.26 19.50
N GLU A 243 1.66 -17.88 20.31
CA GLU A 243 2.09 -16.48 20.47
C GLU A 243 2.72 -15.94 19.17
N ARG A 244 3.56 -16.76 18.52
CA ARG A 244 4.15 -16.40 17.22
C ARG A 244 3.10 -16.34 16.12
N ALA A 245 2.12 -17.25 16.16
CA ALA A 245 1.00 -17.23 15.25
C ALA A 245 0.17 -15.94 15.39
N LEU A 246 -0.07 -15.50 16.63
CA LEU A 246 -0.81 -14.28 16.92
C LEU A 246 -0.10 -13.08 16.29
N GLU A 247 1.21 -12.95 16.51
CA GLU A 247 2.01 -11.86 15.93
C GLU A 247 1.92 -11.82 14.39
N LEU A 248 2.14 -12.97 13.74
CA LEU A 248 2.15 -13.07 12.28
C LEU A 248 0.77 -12.82 11.65
N ILE A 249 -0.29 -13.36 12.24
CA ILE A 249 -1.66 -13.18 11.73
C ILE A 249 -2.11 -11.73 11.96
N SER A 250 -1.74 -11.11 13.09
CA SER A 250 -2.01 -9.69 13.33
C SER A 250 -1.31 -8.79 12.30
N GLN A 251 -0.03 -9.04 11.98
CA GLN A 251 0.67 -8.30 10.93
C GLN A 251 0.00 -8.47 9.55
N ALA A 252 -0.46 -9.68 9.21
CA ALA A 252 -1.20 -9.91 7.98
C ALA A 252 -2.50 -9.10 7.93
N ILE A 253 -3.23 -9.00 9.04
CA ILE A 253 -4.47 -8.21 9.17
C ILE A 253 -4.19 -6.71 9.08
N GLU A 254 -3.12 -6.21 9.69
CA GLU A 254 -2.72 -4.81 9.60
C GLU A 254 -2.45 -4.39 8.15
N ILE A 255 -1.86 -5.29 7.35
CA ILE A 255 -1.59 -5.04 5.93
C ILE A 255 -2.87 -5.24 5.08
N TYR A 256 -3.63 -6.31 5.31
CA TYR A 256 -4.84 -6.64 4.56
C TYR A 256 -5.99 -7.13 5.47
N PRO A 257 -6.87 -6.22 5.96
CA PRO A 257 -7.93 -6.55 6.93
C PRO A 257 -9.21 -7.09 6.28
N LYS A 258 -9.17 -7.55 5.02
CA LYS A 258 -10.38 -7.94 4.27
C LYS A 258 -10.49 -9.43 3.99
N ASP A 259 -9.50 -10.23 4.38
CA ASP A 259 -9.61 -11.69 4.27
C ASP A 259 -10.26 -12.29 5.53
N PRO A 260 -11.48 -12.85 5.45
CA PRO A 260 -12.13 -13.50 6.58
C PRO A 260 -11.34 -14.70 7.14
N ALA A 261 -10.48 -15.34 6.34
CA ALA A 261 -9.63 -16.45 6.80
C ALA A 261 -8.63 -15.99 7.87
N PHE A 262 -8.14 -14.76 7.79
CA PHE A 262 -7.17 -14.24 8.76
C PHE A 262 -7.82 -14.12 10.13
N TYR A 263 -9.03 -13.55 10.19
CA TYR A 263 -9.80 -13.45 11.43
C TYR A 263 -10.26 -14.81 11.96
N LEU A 264 -10.60 -15.77 11.09
CA LEU A 264 -10.88 -17.14 11.50
C LEU A 264 -9.67 -17.79 12.18
N ASN A 265 -8.47 -17.62 11.61
CA ASN A 265 -7.26 -18.21 12.19
C ASN A 265 -6.75 -17.41 13.41
N LEU A 266 -6.98 -16.09 13.47
CA LEU A 266 -6.77 -15.27 14.66
C LEU A 266 -7.63 -15.78 15.81
N GLY A 267 -8.92 -16.04 15.56
CA GLY A 267 -9.83 -16.57 16.58
C GLY A 267 -9.40 -17.94 17.11
N LYS A 268 -9.00 -18.86 16.22
CA LYS A 268 -8.43 -20.16 16.62
C LYS A 268 -7.16 -20.00 17.44
N THR A 269 -6.29 -19.08 17.06
CA THR A 269 -5.05 -18.78 17.80
C THR A 269 -5.36 -18.27 19.21
N HIS A 270 -6.36 -17.38 19.35
CA HIS A 270 -6.81 -16.95 20.67
C HIS A 270 -7.43 -18.09 21.49
N GLN A 271 -8.13 -19.05 20.88
CA GLN A 271 -8.60 -20.24 21.59
C GLN A 271 -7.43 -21.09 22.11
N ASP A 272 -6.40 -21.30 21.29
CA ASP A 272 -5.20 -22.04 21.67
C ASP A 272 -4.45 -21.36 22.85
N LEU A 273 -4.56 -20.03 22.97
CA LEU A 273 -4.04 -19.22 24.09
C LEU A 273 -4.99 -19.12 25.30
N GLY A 274 -6.20 -19.70 25.24
CA GLY A 274 -7.21 -19.57 26.29
C GLY A 274 -7.92 -18.20 26.35
N ASN A 275 -7.73 -17.34 25.36
CA ASN A 275 -8.30 -16.00 25.29
C ASN A 275 -9.71 -16.01 24.66
N SER A 276 -10.70 -16.60 25.35
CA SER A 276 -12.05 -16.81 24.81
C SER A 276 -12.75 -15.53 24.30
N THR A 277 -12.62 -14.40 25.02
CA THR A 277 -13.24 -13.13 24.59
C THR A 277 -12.67 -12.63 23.26
N ALA A 278 -11.35 -12.67 23.10
CA ALA A 278 -10.68 -12.25 21.87
C ALA A 278 -10.99 -13.20 20.71
N ALA A 279 -11.11 -14.51 20.99
CA ALA A 279 -11.50 -15.50 19.99
C ALA A 279 -12.90 -15.23 19.42
N ILE A 280 -13.88 -14.96 20.29
CA ILE A 280 -15.25 -14.61 19.88
C ILE A 280 -15.25 -13.38 19.00
N ALA A 281 -14.56 -12.31 19.41
CA ALA A 281 -14.47 -11.08 18.63
C ALA A 281 -13.87 -11.31 17.24
N ALA A 282 -12.79 -12.10 17.15
CA ALA A 282 -12.18 -12.43 15.87
C ALA A 282 -13.11 -13.26 14.96
N PHE A 283 -13.84 -14.25 15.49
CA PHE A 283 -14.82 -14.99 14.69
C PHE A 283 -15.99 -14.12 14.22
N GLU A 284 -16.43 -13.17 15.05
CA GLU A 284 -17.45 -12.18 14.66
C GLU A 284 -16.95 -11.28 13.54
N SER A 285 -15.69 -10.81 13.60
CA SER A 285 -15.07 -10.07 12.49
C SER A 285 -15.00 -10.90 11.20
N ALA A 286 -14.65 -12.19 11.29
CA ALA A 286 -14.66 -13.09 10.12
C ALA A 286 -16.05 -13.20 9.48
N LEU A 287 -17.10 -13.28 10.30
CA LEU A 287 -18.50 -13.36 9.84
C LEU A 287 -19.04 -12.01 9.35
N GLN A 288 -18.53 -10.89 9.84
CA GLN A 288 -18.84 -9.57 9.31
C GLN A 288 -18.32 -9.41 7.87
N LEU A 289 -17.13 -9.93 7.60
CA LEU A 289 -16.54 -9.96 6.25
C LEU A 289 -17.21 -11.00 5.35
N LYS A 290 -17.55 -12.17 5.90
CA LYS A 290 -18.19 -13.27 5.17
C LYS A 290 -19.27 -13.98 6.00
N PRO A 291 -20.54 -13.53 5.91
CA PRO A 291 -21.63 -14.06 6.73
C PRO A 291 -21.95 -15.56 6.52
N ASP A 292 -21.60 -16.13 5.39
CA ASP A 292 -21.80 -17.53 5.01
C ASP A 292 -20.58 -18.43 5.31
N LEU A 293 -19.57 -17.93 6.04
CA LEU A 293 -18.41 -18.71 6.41
C LEU A 293 -18.73 -19.75 7.51
N GLU A 294 -19.16 -20.95 7.09
CA GLU A 294 -19.58 -22.03 7.98
C GLU A 294 -18.53 -22.41 9.04
N ALA A 295 -17.25 -22.39 8.66
CA ALA A 295 -16.16 -22.65 9.61
C ALA A 295 -16.11 -21.63 10.76
N ALA A 296 -16.38 -20.35 10.47
CA ALA A 296 -16.43 -19.30 11.50
C ALA A 296 -17.69 -19.40 12.36
N LYS A 297 -18.86 -19.77 11.78
CA LYS A 297 -20.08 -20.04 12.55
C LYS A 297 -19.89 -21.18 13.54
N ALA A 298 -19.29 -22.29 13.07
CA ALA A 298 -19.02 -23.46 13.91
C ALA A 298 -18.02 -23.12 15.04
N ALA A 299 -16.95 -22.39 14.71
CA ALA A 299 -15.95 -21.96 15.69
C ALA A 299 -16.54 -20.99 16.72
N LEU A 300 -17.36 -20.01 16.30
CA LEU A 300 -18.05 -19.08 17.18
C LEU A 300 -19.02 -19.78 18.13
N ARG A 301 -19.81 -20.74 17.64
CA ARG A 301 -20.71 -21.55 18.47
C ARG A 301 -19.92 -22.29 19.55
N THR A 302 -18.83 -22.96 19.14
CA THR A 302 -17.96 -23.70 20.06
C THR A 302 -17.34 -22.78 21.11
N ALA A 303 -16.84 -21.60 20.71
CA ALA A 303 -16.24 -20.62 21.61
C ALA A 303 -17.23 -20.05 22.63
N ARG A 304 -18.51 -19.92 22.27
CA ARG A 304 -19.57 -19.47 23.19
C ARG A 304 -20.02 -20.56 24.15
N GLU A 305 -19.99 -21.83 23.73
CA GLU A 305 -20.36 -22.99 24.54
C GLU A 305 -19.24 -23.40 25.52
N GLN A 306 -17.98 -23.11 25.19
CA GLN A 306 -16.80 -23.37 26.02
C GLN A 306 -16.10 -22.07 26.43
N PRO A 307 -16.64 -21.31 27.40
CA PRO A 307 -15.86 -20.25 28.04
C PRO A 307 -14.76 -20.93 28.86
N LEU A 308 -13.59 -21.13 28.26
CA LEU A 308 -12.40 -21.55 28.97
C LEU A 308 -12.00 -20.42 29.93
N GLY A 309 -12.32 -20.59 31.21
CA GLY A 309 -11.61 -19.99 32.34
C GLY A 309 -11.99 -18.55 32.74
N ARG A 310 -12.44 -18.43 33.98
CA ARG A 310 -12.25 -17.24 34.84
C ARG A 310 -10.79 -17.10 35.24
#